data_AF-W0HVT3-F1
#
_entry.id   AF-W0HVT3-F1
#
_cell.length_a   1.000
_cell.length_b   1.000
_cell.length_c   1.000
_cell.angle_alpha   90.00
_cell.angle_beta   90.00
_cell.angle_gamma   90.00
#
_symmetry.space_group_name_H-M   'P 1'
#
loop_
_entity.id
_entity.type
_entity.pdbx_description
1 polymer ?
#
loop_
_entity_poly.entity_id
_entity_poly.type
_entity_poly.pdbx_seq_one_letter_code
_entity_poly.pdbx_strand_id
1 'polypeptide(L)' 'MTKGDDMSKETGGQAFPVQGYEGVTIRDYFAKEALGLCYAQYLNYAEVEGFHEDWRTGVAIDAYMMADAMLAARASNS' A
#
# COMPACT_ATOMS: atom_id res chain seq x y z
N MET A 1 -23.72 -3.57 -32.57
CA MET A 1 -23.33 -2.99 -31.27
C MET A 1 -22.19 -3.81 -30.68
N THR A 2 -20.96 -3.28 -30.69
CA THR A 2 -19.80 -3.87 -30.03
C THR A 2 -19.92 -3.64 -28.52
N LYS A 3 -19.68 -4.70 -27.76
CA LYS A 3 -19.71 -4.75 -26.30
C LYS A 3 -18.51 -3.93 -25.80
N GLY A 4 -18.77 -2.92 -24.98
CA GLY A 4 -17.72 -2.04 -24.43
C GLY A 4 -16.70 -2.83 -23.62
N ASP A 5 -15.44 -2.56 -23.89
CA ASP A 5 -14.29 -3.17 -23.26
C ASP A 5 -14.31 -2.93 -21.75
N ASP A 6 -14.31 -4.02 -20.99
CA ASP A 6 -14.09 -4.04 -19.55
C ASP A 6 -12.62 -3.73 -19.28
N MET A 7 -12.31 -2.45 -19.05
CA MET A 7 -11.00 -1.99 -18.58
C MET A 7 -10.82 -2.36 -17.11
N SER A 8 -10.64 -3.66 -16.83
CA SER A 8 -10.10 -4.09 -15.55
C SER A 8 -8.65 -3.58 -15.46
N LYS A 9 -8.39 -2.64 -14.55
CA LYS A 9 -7.06 -2.12 -14.31
C LYS A 9 -6.23 -3.23 -13.66
N GLU A 10 -5.49 -3.99 -14.48
CA GLU A 10 -4.53 -4.99 -14.03
C GLU A 10 -3.40 -4.32 -13.24
N THR A 11 -3.63 -4.12 -11.95
CA THR A 11 -2.65 -3.59 -10.98
C THR A 11 -2.08 -4.70 -10.08
N GLY A 12 -2.48 -5.95 -10.32
CA GLY A 12 -2.45 -7.01 -9.30
C GLY A 12 -1.76 -8.31 -9.70
N GLY A 13 -0.72 -8.27 -10.54
CA GLY A 13 0.13 -9.46 -10.71
C GLY A 13 0.74 -9.91 -9.37
N GLN A 14 0.93 -11.21 -9.19
CA GLN A 14 1.50 -11.79 -7.96
C GLN A 14 2.89 -11.19 -7.68
N ALA A 15 3.09 -10.69 -6.45
CA ALA A 15 4.32 -9.98 -6.09
C ALA A 15 5.58 -10.86 -6.19
N PHE A 16 5.46 -12.18 -5.92
CA PHE A 16 6.55 -13.17 -6.06
C PHE A 16 6.01 -14.60 -6.29
N PRO A 17 6.70 -15.46 -7.06
CA PRO A 17 6.30 -16.86 -7.23
C PRO A 17 6.75 -17.69 -6.02
N VAL A 18 5.97 -17.71 -4.94
CA VAL A 18 6.20 -18.63 -3.81
C VAL A 18 4.86 -19.08 -3.24
N GLN A 19 4.68 -20.39 -3.08
CA GLN A 19 3.60 -20.98 -2.29
C GLN A 19 3.51 -20.27 -0.93
N GLY A 20 2.33 -19.74 -0.59
CA GLY A 20 2.06 -19.05 0.68
C GLY A 20 1.73 -17.55 0.58
N TYR A 21 1.80 -16.95 -0.61
CA TYR A 21 1.37 -15.56 -0.85
C TYR A 21 0.11 -15.46 -1.73
N GLU A 22 -0.70 -16.51 -1.76
CA GLU A 22 -1.97 -16.50 -2.49
C GLU A 22 -2.85 -15.36 -1.97
N GLY A 23 -3.25 -14.46 -2.88
CA GLY A 23 -4.08 -13.28 -2.57
C GLY A 23 -3.33 -12.02 -2.14
N VAL A 24 -1.99 -12.04 -2.01
CA VAL A 24 -1.20 -10.83 -1.71
C VAL A 24 -0.87 -10.08 -3.00
N THR A 25 -1.26 -8.80 -3.05
CA THR A 25 -0.98 -7.94 -4.20
C THR A 25 0.39 -7.26 -4.10
N ILE A 26 0.91 -6.72 -5.20
CA ILE A 26 2.12 -5.86 -5.18
C ILE A 26 1.90 -4.64 -4.28
N ARG A 27 0.66 -4.12 -4.21
CA ARG A 27 0.29 -3.03 -3.31
C ARG A 27 0.49 -3.40 -1.84
N ASP A 28 0.07 -4.59 -1.43
CA ASP A 28 0.25 -5.09 -0.06
C ASP A 28 1.74 -5.27 0.27
N TYR A 29 2.54 -5.72 -0.69
CA TYR A 29 3.99 -5.80 -0.53
C TYR A 29 4.60 -4.42 -0.25
N PHE A 30 4.32 -3.41 -1.08
CA PHE A 30 4.85 -2.06 -0.84
C PHE A 30 4.33 -1.44 0.45
N ALA A 31 3.06 -1.67 0.80
CA ALA A 31 2.52 -1.20 2.07
C ALA A 31 3.26 -1.83 3.25
N LYS A 32 3.53 -3.15 3.21
CA LYS A 32 4.33 -3.84 4.23
C LYS A 32 5.76 -3.30 4.32
N GLU A 33 6.40 -2.97 3.20
CA GLU A 33 7.73 -2.35 3.20
C GLU A 33 7.72 -0.93 3.80
N ALA A 34 6.65 -0.15 3.60
CA ALA A 34 6.50 1.21 4.15
C ALA A 34 6.06 1.24 5.63
N LEU A 35 5.33 0.21 6.08
CA LEU A 35 4.63 0.19 7.37
C LEU A 35 5.53 0.50 8.57
N GLY A 36 6.75 -0.06 8.59
CA GLY A 36 7.70 0.16 9.69
C GLY A 36 8.11 1.62 9.86
N LEU A 37 8.27 2.34 8.75
CA LEU A 37 8.63 3.76 8.76
C LEU A 37 7.45 4.65 9.15
N CYS A 38 6.24 4.37 8.62
CA CYS A 38 5.01 5.05 9.04
C CYS A 38 4.75 4.87 10.54
N TYR A 39 4.98 3.67 11.06
CA TYR A 39 4.86 3.41 12.49
C TYR A 39 5.86 4.20 13.33
N ALA A 40 7.15 4.20 12.94
CA ALA A 40 8.18 4.97 13.63
C ALA A 40 7.90 6.48 13.61
N GLN A 41 7.43 7.01 12.48
CA GLN A 41 7.01 8.41 12.38
C GLN A 41 5.87 8.73 13.34
N TYR A 42 4.87 7.85 13.45
CA TYR A 42 3.76 8.05 14.38
C TYR A 42 4.22 8.00 15.85
N LEU A 43 5.16 7.12 16.21
CA LEU A 43 5.70 7.09 17.57
C LEU A 43 6.36 8.41 17.97
N ASN A 44 7.12 9.03 17.05
CA ASN A 44 7.73 10.34 17.29
C ASN A 44 6.67 11.44 17.47
N TYR A 45 5.57 11.38 16.71
CA TYR A 45 4.45 12.30 16.88
C TYR A 45 3.74 12.10 18.24
N ALA A 46 3.44 10.85 18.57
CA ALA A 46 2.73 10.48 19.80
C ALA A 46 3.55 10.71 21.08
N GLU A 47 4.88 10.80 20.99
CA GLU A 47 5.74 11.20 22.11
C GLU A 47 5.42 12.61 22.60
N VAL A 48 5.02 13.51 21.68
CA VAL A 48 4.72 14.92 22.00
C VAL A 48 3.22 15.13 22.22
N GLU A 49 2.40 14.57 21.35
CA GLU A 49 0.95 14.85 21.28
C GLU A 49 0.09 13.79 21.99
N GLY A 50 0.69 12.66 22.38
CA GLY A 50 -0.02 11.49 22.91
C GLY A 50 -0.60 10.60 21.81
N PHE A 51 -1.11 9.43 22.21
CA PHE A 51 -1.77 8.50 21.31
C PHE A 51 -3.21 8.93 21.04
N HIS A 52 -3.57 8.96 19.76
CA HIS A 52 -4.93 9.22 19.31
C HIS A 52 -5.70 7.91 19.17
N GLU A 53 -7.04 7.97 19.28
CA GLU A 53 -7.89 6.84 18.90
C GLU A 53 -7.63 6.46 17.43
N ASP A 54 -7.69 5.15 17.13
CA ASP A 54 -7.48 4.60 15.79
C ASP A 54 -6.10 4.88 15.13
N TRP A 55 -5.08 5.26 15.89
CA TRP A 55 -3.76 5.58 15.32
C TRP A 55 -3.15 4.47 14.45
N ARG A 56 -3.41 3.20 14.78
CA ARG A 56 -2.94 2.05 13.99
C ARG A 56 -3.59 2.01 12.61
N THR A 57 -4.86 2.41 12.52
CA THR A 57 -5.59 2.55 11.26
C THR A 57 -4.96 3.66 10.42
N GLY A 58 -4.63 4.80 11.03
CA GLY A 58 -3.91 5.90 10.38
C GLY A 58 -2.56 5.45 9.80
N VAL A 59 -1.73 4.78 10.61
CA VAL A 59 -0.44 4.23 10.17
C VAL A 59 -0.59 3.24 9.02
N ALA A 60 -1.61 2.37 9.05
CA ALA A 60 -1.87 1.45 7.95
C ALA A 60 -2.29 2.19 6.67
N ILE A 61 -3.13 3.22 6.79
CA ILE A 61 -3.54 4.07 5.66
C ILE A 61 -2.32 4.76 5.04
N ASP A 62 -1.44 5.35 5.85
CA ASP A 62 -0.21 6.01 5.38
C ASP A 62 0.68 5.04 4.60
N ALA A 63 0.83 3.81 5.09
CA ALA A 63 1.61 2.78 4.41
C ALA A 63 1.02 2.41 3.04
N TYR A 64 -0.31 2.30 2.95
CA TYR A 64 -0.98 2.06 1.67
C TYR A 64 -0.92 3.27 0.73
N MET A 65 -0.95 4.50 1.24
CA MET A 65 -0.74 5.70 0.42
C MET A 65 0.67 5.74 -0.18
N MET A 66 1.69 5.31 0.58
CA MET A 66 3.05 5.15 0.07
C MET A 66 3.12 4.08 -1.02
N ALA A 67 2.44 2.94 -0.84
CA ALA A 67 2.35 1.90 -1.85
C ALA A 67 1.73 2.41 -3.16
N ASP A 68 0.62 3.15 -3.05
CA ASP A 68 -0.08 3.73 -4.21
C ASP A 68 0.81 4.76 -4.93
N ALA A 69 1.58 5.57 -4.19
CA ALA A 69 2.55 6.50 -4.77
C ALA A 69 3.69 5.79 -5.53
N MET A 70 4.22 4.68 -4.99
CA MET A 70 5.26 3.89 -5.66
C MET A 70 4.75 3.25 -6.96
N LEU A 71 3.52 2.73 -6.96
CA LEU A 71 2.87 2.18 -8.15
C LEU A 71 2.63 3.24 -9.21
N ALA A 72 2.14 4.42 -8.82
CA ALA A 72 1.96 5.54 -9.73
C ALA A 72 3.28 5.97 -10.36
N ALA A 73 4.35 6.12 -9.57
CA ALA A 73 5.67 6.48 -10.08
C ALA A 73 6.23 5.47 -11.09
N ARG A 74 5.99 4.16 -10.87
CA ARG A 74 6.35 3.11 -11.83
C ARG A 74 5.59 3.26 -13.15
N ALA A 75 4.27 3.47 -13.09
CA ALA A 75 3.44 3.61 -14.28
C ALA A 75 3.79 4.86 -15.11
N SER A 76 4.23 5.95 -14.46
CA SER A 76 4.65 7.17 -15.16
C SER A 76 6.03 7.10 -15.81
N ASN A 77 6.85 6.09 -15.48
CA ASN A 77 8.17 5.85 -16.06
C ASN A 77 8.15 4.78 -17.17
N SER A 78 6.96 4.39 -17.65
CA SER A 78 6.74 3.33 -18.64
C SER A 78 6.29 3.89 -19.99
#